data_AF-S7WZ97-F1
#
_entry.id   AF-S7WZ97-F1
#
_cell.length_a   1.000
_cell.length_b   1.000
_cell.length_c   1.000
_cell.angle_alpha   90.00
_cell.angle_beta   90.00
_cell.angle_gamma   90.00
#
_symmetry.space_group_name_H-M   'P 1'
#
loop_
_entity.id
_entity.type
_entity.pdbx_description
1 polymer ?
#
loop_
_entity_poly.entity_id
_entity_poly.type
_entity_poly.pdbx_seq_one_letter_code
_entity_poly.pdbx_strand_id
1 'polypeptide(L)'
;MHALLFRKWKNRVKGRDWYDLEWYIKKGVPLDVNHFLARAKDTNDWQEDSISKEQIIELLDTKIKSVSFSNIKDDVVRFIKNDEVLNIWSPEYFKDLVENIKIENT
;
A
#
# COMPACT_ATOMS: atom_id res chain seq x y z
N MET A 1 -5.07 -3.26 -1.31
CA MET A 1 -5.07 -1.84 -0.90
C MET A 1 -5.70 -1.61 0.48
N HIS A 2 -6.98 -1.93 0.71
CA HIS A 2 -7.67 -1.72 2.00
C HIS A 2 -6.86 -2.17 3.23
N ALA A 3 -6.39 -3.42 3.20
CA ALA A 3 -5.54 -4.00 4.23
C ALA A 3 -4.26 -3.20 4.54
N LEU A 4 -3.61 -2.62 3.54
CA LEU A 4 -2.39 -1.83 3.69
C LEU A 4 -2.72 -0.50 4.38
N LEU A 5 -3.77 0.18 3.93
CA LEU A 5 -4.15 1.50 4.43
C LEU A 5 -4.76 1.43 5.84
N PHE A 6 -5.81 0.62 6.00
CA PHE A 6 -6.73 0.77 7.13
C PHE A 6 -6.62 -0.30 8.21
N ARG A 7 -5.82 -1.36 7.99
CA ARG A 7 -5.67 -2.38 9.03
C ARG A 7 -5.01 -1.77 10.27
N LYS A 8 -5.75 -1.79 11.39
CA LYS A 8 -5.33 -1.28 12.69
C LYS A 8 -4.32 -2.23 13.32
N TRP A 9 -3.05 -1.87 13.25
CA TRP A 9 -2.00 -2.48 14.07
C TRP A 9 -1.42 -1.40 14.97
N LYS A 10 -1.24 -1.69 16.27
CA LYS A 10 -0.58 -0.75 17.19
C LYS A 10 0.87 -0.51 16.78
N ASN A 11 1.71 -1.53 16.93
CA ASN A 11 3.16 -1.43 16.74
C ASN A 11 3.66 -2.32 15.58
N ARG A 12 2.79 -3.16 15.02
CA ARG A 12 3.17 -4.15 14.01
C ARG A 12 2.94 -3.60 12.61
N VAL A 13 3.94 -3.72 11.76
CA VAL A 13 3.80 -3.54 10.31
C VAL A 13 3.67 -4.92 9.66
N LYS A 14 3.04 -4.97 8.48
CA LYS A 14 2.93 -6.20 7.69
C LYS A 14 3.66 -6.00 6.38
N GLY A 15 4.90 -6.48 6.31
CA GLY A 15 5.79 -6.23 5.19
C GLY A 15 5.34 -6.86 3.87
N ARG A 16 4.61 -7.98 3.92
CA ARG A 16 4.03 -8.60 2.72
C ARG A 16 3.05 -7.69 1.97
N ASP A 17 2.26 -6.88 2.67
CA ASP A 17 1.33 -5.96 2.00
C ASP A 17 2.09 -4.89 1.18
N TRP A 18 3.29 -4.49 1.64
CA TRP A 18 4.18 -3.57 0.92
C TRP A 18 4.85 -4.23 -0.29
N TYR A 19 5.22 -5.50 -0.15
CA TYR A 19 5.75 -6.31 -1.24
C TYR A 19 4.73 -6.46 -2.37
N ASP A 20 3.48 -6.80 -2.02
CA ASP A 20 2.39 -6.94 -2.98
C ASP A 20 2.08 -5.59 -3.65
N LEU A 21 2.05 -4.48 -2.90
CA LEU A 21 1.87 -3.14 -3.45
C LEU A 21 2.93 -2.83 -4.52
N GLU A 22 4.21 -3.03 -4.19
CA GLU A 22 5.30 -2.80 -5.13
C GLU A 22 5.16 -3.67 -6.38
N TRP A 23 4.82 -4.95 -6.20
CA TRP A 23 4.62 -5.87 -7.30
C TRP A 23 3.48 -5.44 -8.22
N TYR A 24 2.31 -5.09 -7.68
CA TYR A 24 1.15 -4.66 -8.47
C TYR A 24 1.45 -3.40 -9.28
N ILE A 25 2.11 -2.40 -8.66
CA ILE A 25 2.49 -1.15 -9.34
C ILE A 25 3.52 -1.42 -10.45
N LYS A 26 4.58 -2.18 -10.16
CA LYS A 26 5.62 -2.54 -11.16
C LYS A 26 5.05 -3.34 -12.33
N LYS A 27 4.01 -4.15 -12.09
CA LYS A 27 3.29 -4.88 -13.16
C LYS A 27 2.24 -4.04 -13.87
N GLY A 28 1.99 -2.81 -13.42
CA GLY A 28 0.98 -1.93 -13.98
C GLY A 28 -0.42 -2.53 -13.90
N VAL A 29 -0.68 -3.35 -12.87
CA VAL A 29 -2.01 -3.90 -12.61
C VAL A 29 -2.85 -2.78 -11.98
N PRO A 30 -4.01 -2.44 -12.56
CA PRO A 30 -4.83 -1.37 -12.04
C PRO A 30 -5.48 -1.77 -10.71
N LEU A 31 -5.65 -0.79 -9.83
CA LEU A 31 -6.44 -0.93 -8.61
C LEU A 31 -7.93 -0.92 -8.96
N ASP A 32 -8.62 -2.00 -8.60
CA ASP A 32 -10.09 -2.05 -8.56
C ASP A 32 -10.61 -1.17 -7.42
N VAL A 33 -11.10 0.02 -7.77
CA VAL A 33 -11.62 1.02 -6.83
C VAL A 33 -12.93 0.56 -6.21
N ASN A 34 -13.78 -0.11 -6.98
CA ASN A 34 -15.08 -0.56 -6.51
C ASN A 34 -14.91 -1.60 -5.39
N HIS A 35 -14.01 -2.56 -5.59
CA HIS A 35 -13.68 -3.53 -4.57
C HIS A 35 -13.01 -2.88 -3.35
N PHE A 36 -12.10 -1.93 -3.56
CA PHE A 36 -11.46 -1.18 -2.48
C PHE A 36 -12.49 -0.42 -1.62
N LEU A 37 -13.40 0.33 -2.25
CA LEU A 37 -14.46 1.07 -1.58
C LEU A 37 -15.43 0.15 -0.85
N ALA A 38 -15.83 -0.97 -1.45
CA ALA A 38 -16.68 -1.95 -0.79
C ALA A 38 -16.07 -2.43 0.53
N ARG A 39 -14.76 -2.75 0.54
CA ARG A 39 -14.06 -3.15 1.78
C ARG A 39 -13.90 -2.01 2.78
N ALA A 40 -13.64 -0.78 2.31
CA ALA A 40 -13.50 0.38 3.17
C ALA A 40 -14.83 0.78 3.83
N LYS A 41 -15.95 0.59 3.12
CA LYS A 41 -17.30 0.76 3.64
C LYS A 41 -17.64 -0.26 4.71
N ASP A 42 -17.36 -1.55 4.45
CA ASP A 42 -17.60 -2.65 5.39
C ASP A 42 -16.93 -2.43 6.75
N THR A 43 -15.81 -1.70 6.78
CA THR A 43 -15.03 -1.43 8.00
C THR A 43 -15.16 -0.01 8.54
N ASN A 44 -16.04 0.81 7.96
CA ASN A 44 -16.23 2.23 8.30
C ASN A 44 -14.97 3.10 8.15
N ASP A 45 -14.00 2.70 7.32
CA ASP A 45 -12.77 3.47 7.09
C ASP A 45 -12.92 4.52 5.99
N TRP A 46 -13.90 4.36 5.09
CA TRP A 46 -14.30 5.33 4.07
C TRP A 46 -15.79 5.14 3.77
N GLN A 47 -16.58 6.21 3.77
CA GLN A 47 -18.04 6.11 3.61
C GLN A 47 -18.57 6.79 2.34
N GLU A 48 -17.74 7.61 1.68
CA GLU A 48 -18.14 8.21 0.40
C GLU A 48 -18.29 7.14 -0.68
N ASP A 49 -19.16 7.41 -1.65
CA ASP A 49 -19.42 6.51 -2.78
C ASP A 49 -18.30 6.49 -3.81
N SER A 50 -17.39 7.46 -3.76
CA SER A 50 -16.25 7.58 -4.66
C SER A 50 -14.98 7.95 -3.90
N ILE A 51 -13.85 7.75 -4.57
CA ILE A 51 -12.54 8.23 -4.12
C ILE A 51 -11.69 8.55 -5.36
N SER A 52 -11.01 9.69 -5.35
CA SER A 52 -10.13 10.09 -6.46
C SER A 52 -8.76 9.42 -6.38
N LYS A 53 -8.01 9.44 -7.48
CA LYS A 53 -6.61 8.98 -7.50
C LYS A 53 -5.77 9.75 -6.48
N GLU A 54 -5.96 11.06 -6.41
CA GLU A 54 -5.22 11.97 -5.54
C GLU A 54 -5.49 11.65 -4.07
N GLN A 55 -6.74 11.34 -3.70
CA GLN A 55 -7.09 10.91 -2.35
C GLN A 55 -6.45 9.56 -1.99
N ILE A 56 -6.39 8.61 -2.94
CA ILE A 56 -5.68 7.34 -2.72
C ILE A 56 -4.18 7.57 -2.50
N ILE A 57 -3.57 8.45 -3.29
CA ILE A 57 -2.15 8.82 -3.15
C ILE A 57 -1.91 9.51 -1.80
N GLU A 58 -2.78 10.41 -1.37
CA GLU A 58 -2.67 11.08 -0.07
C GLU A 58 -2.76 10.10 1.11
N LEU A 59 -3.67 9.12 1.03
CA LEU A 59 -3.77 8.04 2.02
C LEU A 59 -2.49 7.19 2.06
N LEU A 60 -1.91 6.88 0.90
CA LEU A 60 -0.67 6.13 0.78
C LEU A 60 0.52 6.92 1.33
N ASP A 61 0.67 8.20 0.99
CA ASP A 61 1.74 9.05 1.50
C ASP A 61 1.66 9.21 3.01
N THR A 62 0.46 9.43 3.56
CA THR A 62 0.21 9.42 5.00
C THR A 62 0.64 8.08 5.61
N LYS A 63 0.29 6.96 4.97
CA LYS A 63 0.69 5.64 5.45
C LYS A 63 2.20 5.45 5.43
N ILE A 64 2.86 5.82 4.34
CA ILE A 64 4.32 5.77 4.16
C ILE A 64 5.03 6.55 5.28
N LYS A 65 4.55 7.76 5.60
CA LYS A 65 5.10 8.60 6.68
C LYS A 65 4.89 8.00 8.08
N SER A 66 3.85 7.19 8.27
CA SER A 66 3.48 6.63 9.58
C SER A 66 4.20 5.34 9.98
N VAL A 67 4.89 4.67 9.05
CA VAL A 67 5.47 3.33 9.27
C VAL A 67 6.99 3.35 9.36
N SER A 68 7.56 2.37 10.07
CA SER A 68 8.99 2.11 10.05
C SER A 68 9.35 1.14 8.93
N PHE A 69 10.15 1.60 7.96
CA PHE A 69 10.62 0.78 6.85
C PHE A 69 11.63 -0.30 7.30
N SER A 70 12.37 -0.10 8.39
CA SER A 70 13.19 -1.17 8.95
C SER A 70 12.30 -2.33 9.41
N ASN A 71 11.23 -2.04 10.15
CA ASN A 71 10.30 -3.08 10.63
C ASN A 71 9.56 -3.77 9.48
N ILE A 72 9.30 -3.06 8.38
CA ILE A 72 8.68 -3.61 7.17
C ILE A 72 9.63 -4.64 6.53
N LYS A 73 10.92 -4.27 6.38
CA LYS A 73 11.95 -5.18 5.86
C LYS A 73 12.08 -6.41 6.74
N ASP A 74 12.15 -6.22 8.06
CA ASP A 74 12.27 -7.32 9.03
C ASP A 74 11.09 -8.30 8.99
N ASP A 75 9.85 -7.82 8.75
CA ASP A 75 8.68 -8.71 8.65
C ASP A 75 8.67 -9.53 7.35
N VAL A 76 9.14 -8.95 6.23
CA VAL A 76 9.03 -9.56 4.89
C VAL A 76 10.23 -10.42 4.49
N VAL A 77 11.44 -10.11 4.98
CA VAL A 77 12.70 -10.74 4.55
C VAL A 77 12.66 -12.27 4.61
N ARG A 78 12.01 -12.83 5.63
CA ARG A 78 11.85 -14.28 5.83
C ARG A 78 10.98 -15.00 4.78
N PHE A 79 10.27 -14.25 3.93
CA PHE A 79 9.36 -14.79 2.92
C PHE A 79 9.90 -14.67 1.49
N ILE A 80 11.05 -14.02 1.28
CA ILE A 80 11.63 -13.78 -0.04
C ILE A 80 12.98 -14.48 -0.16
N LYS A 81 13.29 -14.97 -1.38
CA LYS A 81 14.52 -15.72 -1.63
C LYS A 81 15.76 -14.84 -1.74
N ASN A 82 15.61 -13.69 -2.41
CA ASN A 82 16.66 -12.69 -2.54
C ASN A 82 16.21 -11.45 -1.78
N ASP A 83 16.89 -11.14 -0.68
CA ASP A 83 16.61 -10.00 0.19
C ASP A 83 17.21 -8.68 -0.32
N GLU A 84 18.17 -8.72 -1.25
CA GLU A 84 18.75 -7.54 -1.88
C GLU A 84 17.70 -6.65 -2.56
N VAL A 85 16.57 -7.23 -2.99
CA VAL A 85 15.44 -6.48 -3.55
C VAL A 85 14.86 -5.46 -2.57
N LEU A 86 15.06 -5.66 -1.26
CA LEU A 86 14.63 -4.74 -0.21
C LEU A 86 15.62 -3.60 0.05
N ASN A 87 16.82 -3.63 -0.53
CA ASN A 87 17.83 -2.59 -0.30
C ASN A 87 17.32 -1.22 -0.72
N ILE A 88 16.55 -1.16 -1.81
CA ILE A 88 15.98 0.08 -2.34
C ILE A 88 14.78 0.58 -1.53
N TRP A 89 14.18 -0.26 -0.66
CA TRP A 89 12.97 0.13 0.06
C TRP A 89 13.27 1.24 1.07
N SER A 90 12.68 2.39 0.83
CA SER A 90 12.70 3.56 1.71
C SER A 90 11.37 4.32 1.59
N PRO A 91 11.07 5.26 2.51
CA PRO A 91 9.92 6.14 2.36
C PRO A 91 9.90 6.87 1.01
N GLU A 92 11.05 7.38 0.56
CA GLU A 92 11.20 8.12 -0.70
C GLU A 92 10.91 7.21 -1.89
N TYR A 93 11.46 5.99 -1.88
CA TYR A 93 11.20 5.01 -2.92
C TYR A 93 9.71 4.72 -3.07
N PHE A 94 9.00 4.51 -1.96
CA PHE A 94 7.56 4.23 -2.03
C PHE A 94 6.72 5.45 -2.39
N LYS A 95 7.14 6.67 -2.02
CA LYS A 95 6.47 7.89 -2.49
C LYS A 95 6.52 8.00 -4.01
N ASP A 96 7.69 7.82 -4.61
CA ASP A 96 7.84 7.85 -6.07
C ASP A 96 7.10 6.69 -6.74
N LEU A 97 7.09 5.53 -6.11
CA LEU A 97 6.43 4.34 -6.62
C LEU A 97 4.90 4.52 -6.71
N VAL A 98 4.25 5.05 -5.67
CA VAL A 98 2.78 5.12 -5.62
C VAL A 98 2.18 6.09 -6.66
N GLU A 99 2.95 7.06 -7.14
CA GLU A 99 2.54 7.94 -8.26
C GLU A 99 2.22 7.16 -9.54
N ASN A 100 2.91 6.03 -9.72
CA ASN A 100 2.75 5.14 -10.87
C ASN A 100 1.56 4.18 -10.73
N ILE A 101 0.77 4.28 -9.66
CA ILE A 101 -0.43 3.46 -9.49
C ILE A 101 -1.41 3.73 -10.65
N LYS A 102 -1.89 2.64 -11.23
CA LYS A 102 -3.00 2.64 -12.18
C LYS A 102 -4.29 2.37 -11.43
N ILE A 103 -5.35 3.00 -11.87
CA ILE A 103 -6.68 2.86 -11.29
C ILE A 103 -7.62 2.44 -12.41
N GLU A 104 -8.51 1.49 -12.13
CA GLU A 104 -9.55 1.14 -13.10
C GLU A 104 -10.45 2.36 -13.31
N ASN A 105 -10.53 2.84 -14.56
CA ASN A 105 -11.50 3.87 -14.90
C ASN A 105 -12.90 3.27 -14.70
N THR A 106 -13.68 3.87 -13.80
CA THR A 106 -15.08 3.50 -13.59
C THR A 106 -15.96 4.25 -14.57
#